data_AF-A0A948W3N7-F1
#
_entry.id   AF-A0A948W3N7-F1
#
_cell.length_a   1.000
_cell.length_b   1.000
_cell.length_c   1.000
_cell.angle_alpha   90.00
_cell.angle_beta   90.00
_cell.angle_gamma   90.00
#
_symmetry.space_group_name_H-M   'P 1'
#
loop_
_entity.id
_entity.type
_entity.pdbx_description
1 polymer ?
#
loop_
_entity_poly.entity_id
_entity_poly.type
_entity_poly.pdbx_seq_one_letter_code
_entity_poly.pdbx_strand_id
1 'polypeptide(L)'
;MEWLNPFFTFALGLILRIGIPLAVTAGVIYLLHRLDRRWQKEASAEALASPAGKPCWEIKRCGEEKRKACPAAAQPKVPCWQVFRS
;
A
#
# COMPACT_ATOMS: atom_id res chain seq x y z
N MET A 1 15.51 31.20 -42.49
CA MET A 1 15.76 29.84 -42.00
C MET A 1 16.66 29.77 -40.76
N GLU A 2 17.35 30.85 -40.36
CA GLU A 2 18.25 30.83 -39.19
C GLU A 2 17.53 30.86 -37.82
N TRP A 3 16.26 31.28 -37.79
CA TRP A 3 15.43 31.34 -36.57
C TRP A 3 14.82 30.00 -36.14
N LEU A 4 14.80 29.00 -37.02
CA LEU A 4 14.26 27.67 -36.71
C LEU A 4 15.20 26.90 -35.78
N ASN A 5 16.51 27.01 -36.00
CA ASN A 5 17.52 26.30 -35.24
C ASN A 5 17.47 26.58 -33.72
N PRO A 6 17.47 27.84 -33.24
CA PRO A 6 17.40 28.11 -31.81
C PRO A 6 16.07 27.64 -31.22
N PHE A 7 14.95 27.80 -31.93
CA PHE A 7 13.64 27.32 -31.48
C PHE A 7 13.63 25.80 -31.27
N PHE A 8 14.19 25.04 -32.21
CA PHE A 8 14.33 23.59 -32.07
C PHE A 8 15.25 23.20 -30.92
N THR A 9 16.35 23.93 -30.69
CA THR A 9 17.24 23.67 -29.54
C THR A 9 16.52 23.88 -28.20
N PHE A 10 15.74 24.95 -28.05
CA PHE A 10 14.96 25.20 -26.83
C PHE A 10 13.85 24.16 -26.64
N ALA A 11 13.11 23.84 -27.70
CA ALA A 11 12.07 22.82 -27.66
C ALA A 11 12.63 21.45 -27.30
N LEU A 12 13.76 21.06 -27.89
CA LEU A 12 14.44 19.80 -27.59
C LEU A 12 14.93 19.77 -26.13
N GLY A 13 15.54 20.85 -25.64
CA GLY A 13 15.97 20.96 -24.26
C GLY A 13 14.81 20.86 -23.26
N LEU A 14 13.66 21.46 -23.58
CA LEU A 14 12.44 21.39 -22.77
C LEU A 14 11.86 19.97 -22.76
N ILE A 15 11.71 19.35 -23.92
CA ILE A 15 11.21 17.96 -24.04
C ILE A 15 12.15 17.00 -23.32
N LEU A 16 13.47 17.19 -23.43
CA LEU A 16 14.43 16.33 -22.75
C LEU A 16 14.29 16.46 -21.22
N ARG A 17 14.12 17.67 -20.70
CA ARG A 17 14.00 17.93 -19.26
C ARG A 17 12.64 17.60 -18.66
N ILE A 18 11.55 17.64 -19.43
CA ILE A 18 10.20 17.34 -18.93
C ILE A 18 9.79 15.92 -19.32
N GLY A 19 10.07 15.53 -20.55
CA GLY A 19 9.75 14.20 -21.09
C GLY A 19 10.51 13.09 -20.37
N ILE A 20 11.80 13.25 -20.07
CA ILE A 20 12.55 12.21 -19.34
C ILE A 20 11.97 11.98 -17.94
N PRO A 21 11.78 12.99 -17.07
CA PRO A 21 11.18 12.76 -15.75
C PRO A 21 9.79 12.13 -15.83
N LEU A 22 8.93 12.60 -16.73
CA LEU A 22 7.59 12.03 -16.89
C LEU A 22 7.64 10.57 -17.35
N ALA A 23 8.50 10.25 -18.31
CA ALA A 23 8.69 8.88 -18.79
C ALA A 23 9.20 7.96 -17.67
N VAL A 24 10.15 8.44 -16.86
CA VAL A 24 10.68 7.68 -15.71
C VAL A 24 9.58 7.45 -14.67
N THR A 25 8.85 8.50 -14.27
CA THR A 25 7.77 8.37 -13.29
C THR A 25 6.67 7.44 -13.79
N ALA A 26 6.23 7.58 -15.05
CA ALA A 26 5.25 6.69 -15.65
C ALA A 26 5.75 5.24 -15.70
N GLY A 27 7.03 5.03 -16.03
CA GLY A 27 7.68 3.72 -16.00
C GLY A 27 7.65 3.08 -14.62
N VAL A 28 8.02 3.82 -13.57
CA VAL A 28 7.99 3.34 -12.18
C VAL A 28 6.56 2.99 -11.76
N ILE A 29 5.59 3.86 -12.02
CA ILE A 29 4.17 3.61 -11.72
C ILE A 29 3.70 2.32 -12.42
N TYR A 30 4.02 2.16 -13.71
CA TYR A 30 3.66 0.98 -14.47
C TYR A 30 4.26 -0.31 -13.88
N LEU A 31 5.53 -0.28 -13.50
CA LEU A 31 6.21 -1.43 -12.89
C LEU A 31 5.60 -1.80 -11.54
N LEU A 32 5.36 -0.81 -10.67
CA LEU A 32 4.73 -1.04 -9.36
C LEU A 32 3.33 -1.60 -9.52
N HIS A 33 2.52 -1.05 -10.43
CA HIS A 33 1.16 -1.52 -10.67
C HIS A 33 1.15 -2.95 -11.25
N ARG A 34 2.14 -3.30 -12.07
CA ARG A 34 2.29 -4.67 -12.57
C ARG A 34 2.61 -5.66 -11.45
N LEU A 35 3.49 -5.29 -10.52
CA LEU A 35 3.82 -6.11 -9.35
C LEU A 35 2.63 -6.23 -8.41
N ASP A 36 1.95 -5.13 -8.13
CA ASP A 36 0.76 -5.10 -7.27
C ASP A 36 -0.34 -6.03 -7.81
N ARG A 37 -0.63 -5.99 -9.11
CA ARG A 37 -1.59 -6.91 -9.74
C ARG A 37 -1.24 -8.38 -9.59
N ARG A 38 0.05 -8.72 -9.50
CA ARG A 38 0.49 -10.09 -9.23
C ARG A 38 0.20 -10.46 -7.79
N TRP A 39 0.59 -9.61 -6.84
CA TRP A 39 0.35 -9.84 -5.42
C TRP A 39 -1.13 -9.83 -5.05
N GLN A 40 -1.96 -9.01 -5.69
CA GLN A 40 -3.41 -9.03 -5.46
C GLN A 40 -4.03 -10.38 -5.85
N LYS A 41 -3.52 -11.04 -6.90
CA LYS A 41 -3.97 -12.39 -7.28
C LYS A 41 -3.57 -13.42 -6.22
N GLU A 42 -2.33 -13.35 -5.75
CA GLU A 42 -1.81 -14.21 -4.67
C GLU A 42 -2.59 -13.97 -3.37
N ALA A 43 -2.79 -12.71 -2.98
CA ALA A 43 -3.53 -12.30 -1.79
C ALA A 43 -5.02 -12.62 -1.88
N SER A 44 -5.65 -12.59 -3.06
CA SER A 44 -7.05 -13.03 -3.22
C SER A 44 -7.22 -14.54 -3.02
N ALA A 45 -6.18 -15.33 -3.30
CA ALA A 45 -6.16 -16.76 -3.01
C ALA A 45 -5.90 -17.04 -1.51
N GLU A 46 -5.17 -16.16 -0.82
CA GLU A 46 -4.94 -16.20 0.63
C GLU A 46 -5.92 -15.33 1.44
N ALA A 47 -6.88 -14.68 0.78
CA ALA A 47 -7.82 -13.77 1.40
C ALA A 47 -8.74 -14.59 2.31
N LEU A 48 -8.39 -14.57 3.60
CA LEU A 48 -9.20 -14.77 4.81
C LEU A 48 -8.45 -15.49 5.94
N ALA A 49 -7.12 -15.59 5.89
CA ALA A 49 -6.36 -15.65 7.14
C ALA A 49 -6.38 -14.27 7.81
N SER A 50 -7.55 -13.88 8.35
CA SER A 50 -7.63 -13.07 9.59
C SER A 50 -6.50 -13.52 10.50
N PRO A 51 -5.74 -12.62 11.16
CA PRO A 51 -4.53 -13.02 11.86
C PRO A 51 -4.83 -14.23 12.74
N ALA A 52 -4.47 -15.42 12.25
CA ALA A 52 -4.52 -16.68 12.96
C ALA A 52 -3.33 -16.71 13.94
N GLY A 53 -2.95 -15.53 14.44
CA GLY A 53 -2.15 -15.38 15.61
C GLY A 53 -3.01 -15.67 16.82
N LYS A 54 -2.36 -16.16 17.87
CA LYS A 54 -3.00 -16.33 19.16
C LYS A 54 -3.67 -15.02 19.55
N PRO A 55 -4.90 -15.04 20.07
CA PRO A 55 -5.59 -13.83 20.48
C PRO A 55 -4.77 -13.08 21.52
N CYS A 56 -4.92 -11.75 21.57
CA CYS A 56 -4.05 -10.89 22.38
C CYS A 56 -4.04 -11.26 23.87
N TRP A 57 -5.14 -11.81 24.41
CA TRP A 57 -5.24 -12.27 25.79
C TRP A 57 -4.38 -13.50 26.09
N GLU A 58 -4.10 -14.36 25.12
CA GLU A 58 -3.17 -15.47 25.27
C GLU A 58 -1.71 -14.98 25.30
N ILE A 59 -1.39 -14.00 24.45
CA ILE A 59 -0.05 -13.40 24.39
C ILE A 59 0.23 -12.58 25.67
N LYS A 60 -0.75 -11.79 26.11
CA LYS A 60 -0.65 -10.93 27.30
C LYS A 60 -0.97 -11.65 28.60
N ARG A 61 -1.33 -12.93 28.55
CA ARG A 61 -1.77 -13.75 29.70
C ARG A 61 -2.81 -13.03 30.56
N CYS A 62 -3.85 -12.49 29.91
CA CYS A 62 -4.94 -11.83 30.62
C CYS A 62 -5.80 -12.88 31.34
N GLY A 63 -6.10 -12.65 32.62
CA GLY A 63 -7.10 -13.45 33.35
C GLY A 63 -8.52 -13.26 32.82
N GLU A 64 -9.44 -14.13 33.23
CA GLU A 64 -10.83 -14.13 32.74
C GLU A 64 -11.56 -12.80 32.97
N GLU A 65 -11.32 -12.14 34.11
CA GLU A 65 -11.92 -10.85 34.45
C GLU A 65 -11.55 -9.77 33.42
N LYS A 66 -10.26 -9.65 33.11
CA LYS A 66 -9.75 -8.69 32.10
C LYS A 66 -10.20 -9.05 30.68
N ARG A 67 -10.40 -10.34 30.39
CA ARG A 67 -10.92 -10.80 29.10
C ARG A 67 -12.39 -10.41 28.94
N LYS A 68 -13.23 -10.62 29.95
CA LYS A 68 -14.65 -10.24 29.92
C LYS A 68 -14.85 -8.72 29.81
N ALA A 69 -13.97 -7.94 30.43
CA ALA A 69 -14.00 -6.48 30.36
C ALA A 69 -13.44 -5.89 29.05
N CYS A 70 -12.82 -6.70 28.17
CA CYS A 70 -12.14 -6.21 26.97
C CYS A 70 -13.10 -6.16 25.77
N PRO A 71 -13.35 -4.98 25.16
CA PRO A 71 -14.19 -4.86 23.97
C PRO A 71 -13.66 -5.69 22.78
N ALA A 72 -12.33 -5.83 22.66
CA ALA A 72 -11.71 -6.62 21.60
C ALA A 72 -11.88 -8.13 21.81
N ALA A 73 -12.08 -8.61 23.04
CA ALA A 73 -12.38 -10.02 23.29
C ALA A 73 -13.82 -10.40 22.92
N ALA A 74 -14.74 -9.43 22.92
CA ALA A 74 -16.12 -9.64 22.49
C ALA A 74 -16.27 -9.77 20.97
N GLN A 75 -15.28 -9.30 20.19
CA GLN A 75 -15.33 -9.32 18.73
C GLN A 75 -14.09 -10.02 18.13
N PRO A 76 -13.99 -11.36 18.21
CA PRO A 76 -12.81 -12.11 17.76
C PRO A 76 -12.56 -12.06 16.25
N LYS A 77 -13.56 -11.63 15.46
CA LYS A 77 -13.48 -11.49 14.00
C LYS A 77 -12.86 -10.17 13.53
N VAL A 78 -12.72 -9.19 14.43
CA VAL A 78 -12.09 -7.91 14.10
C VAL A 78 -10.74 -7.80 14.80
N PRO A 79 -9.73 -7.20 14.14
CA PRO A 79 -8.46 -6.93 14.79
C PRO A 79 -8.63 -6.01 16.00
N CYS A 80 -7.85 -6.25 17.06
CA CYS A 80 -7.98 -5.48 18.31
C CYS A 80 -7.80 -3.96 18.11
N TRP A 81 -6.92 -3.53 17.22
CA TRP A 81 -6.68 -2.12 16.92
C TRP A 81 -7.90 -1.43 16.30
N GLN A 82 -8.78 -2.18 15.60
CA GLN A 82 -9.97 -1.63 14.98
C GLN A 82 -11.06 -1.33 16.01
N VAL A 83 -11.09 -2.10 17.11
CA VAL A 83 -12.03 -1.91 18.21
C VAL A 83 -11.72 -0.63 19.02
N PHE A 84 -10.46 -0.21 19.09
CA PHE A 84 -10.03 0.98 19.83
C PHE A 84 -9.71 2.19 18.93
N ARG A 85 -10.11 2.17 17.65
CA ARG A 85 -9.82 3.24 16.68
C ARG A 85 -10.82 4.41 16.71
N SER A 86 -11.78 4.41 17.64
CA SER A 86 -12.79 5.48 17.80
C SER A 86 -12.21 6.73 18.43
#